data_AF-A0A2J9PPY1-F1
#
_entry.id   AF-A0A2J9PPY1-F1
#
_cell.length_a   1.000
_cell.length_b   1.000
_cell.length_c   1.000
_cell.angle_alpha   90.00
_cell.angle_beta   90.00
_cell.angle_gamma   90.00
#
_symmetry.space_group_name_H-M   'P 1'
#
loop_
_entity.id
_entity.type
_entity.pdbx_description
1 polymer ?
#
loop_
_entity_poly.entity_id
_entity_poly.type
_entity_poly.pdbx_seq_one_letter_code
_entity_poly.pdbx_strand_id
1 'polypeptide(L)'
;MELVSKMNVEQGFSIDSWLRSKGYSLNFDYIRYAEHPTDIYTLFISKGLRQETFIIFVLDADLYIYETGGRKVDDVLNDLFA
;
A
#
# COMPACT_ATOMS: atom_id res chain seq x y z
N MET A 1 -0.53 -12.99 3.19
CA MET A 1 -1.02 -11.82 2.45
C MET A 1 -2.53 -11.86 2.45
N GLU A 2 -3.16 -10.75 2.79
CA GLU A 2 -4.61 -10.61 2.83
C GLU A 2 -5.03 -9.24 2.25
N LEU A 3 -6.09 -9.21 1.44
CA LEU A 3 -6.72 -7.96 1.01
C LEU A 3 -7.54 -7.40 2.18
N VAL A 4 -7.09 -6.27 2.72
CA VAL A 4 -7.73 -5.63 3.89
C VAL A 4 -8.80 -4.65 3.46
N SER A 5 -8.58 -3.94 2.35
CA SER A 5 -9.53 -2.96 1.84
C SER A 5 -9.43 -2.79 0.33
N LYS A 6 -10.58 -2.58 -0.29
CA LYS A 6 -10.72 -2.13 -1.68
C LYS A 6 -11.76 -1.02 -1.71
N MET A 7 -11.41 0.16 -2.22
CA MET A 7 -12.35 1.28 -2.35
C MET A 7 -12.13 2.06 -3.64
N ASN A 8 -13.22 2.52 -4.24
CA ASN A 8 -13.15 3.40 -5.41
C ASN A 8 -12.65 4.79 -5.00
N VAL A 9 -11.83 5.41 -5.83
CA VAL A 9 -11.24 6.72 -5.60
C VAL A 9 -11.40 7.63 -6.81
N GLU A 10 -11.54 8.93 -6.55
CA GLU A 10 -11.70 9.93 -7.61
C GLU A 10 -10.42 10.12 -8.43
N GLN A 11 -10.58 10.63 -9.64
CA GLN A 11 -9.45 10.99 -10.49
C GLN A 11 -8.57 12.03 -9.77
N GLY A 12 -7.26 11.78 -9.73
CA GLY A 12 -6.30 12.64 -9.02
C GLY A 12 -6.17 12.33 -7.52
N PHE A 13 -6.75 11.22 -7.04
CA PHE A 13 -6.52 10.73 -5.69
C PHE A 13 -5.04 10.56 -5.38
N SER A 14 -4.59 11.12 -4.26
CA SER A 14 -3.22 11.01 -3.76
C SER A 14 -3.22 10.14 -2.51
N ILE A 15 -2.53 8.99 -2.58
CA ILE A 15 -2.34 8.08 -1.45
C ILE A 15 -1.62 8.82 -0.30
N ASP A 16 -0.60 9.63 -0.61
CA ASP A 16 0.13 10.44 0.38
C ASP A 16 -0.80 11.38 1.15
N SER A 17 -1.59 12.20 0.44
CA SER A 17 -2.53 13.15 1.05
C SER A 17 -3.57 12.42 1.89
N TRP A 18 -4.08 11.29 1.40
CA TRP A 18 -5.06 10.49 2.11
C TRP A 18 -4.48 9.89 3.41
N LEU A 19 -3.30 9.27 3.36
CA LEU A 19 -2.63 8.73 4.55
C LEU A 19 -2.36 9.79 5.60
N ARG A 20 -1.89 10.98 5.20
CA ARG A 20 -1.67 12.12 6.11
C ARG A 20 -2.96 12.59 6.77
N SER A 21 -4.05 12.66 6.02
CA SER A 21 -5.38 13.02 6.57
C SER A 21 -5.87 12.04 7.64
N LYS A 22 -5.37 10.79 7.62
CA LYS A 22 -5.64 9.75 8.62
C LYS A 22 -4.67 9.78 9.80
N GLY A 23 -3.70 10.69 9.81
CA GLY A 23 -2.71 10.83 10.88
C GLY A 23 -1.51 9.89 10.75
N TYR A 24 -1.34 9.20 9.62
CA TYR A 24 -0.13 8.41 9.38
C TYR A 24 1.04 9.34 9.01
N SER A 25 2.21 9.08 9.60
CA SER A 25 3.45 9.80 9.28
C SER A 25 4.18 9.14 8.10
N LEU A 26 4.98 9.94 7.40
CA LEU A 26 5.70 9.63 6.15
C LEU A 26 6.74 8.50 6.19
N ASN A 27 6.75 7.65 7.22
CA ASN A 27 7.68 6.52 7.27
C ASN A 27 7.21 5.38 6.35
N PHE A 28 6.86 5.70 5.11
CA PHE A 28 6.51 4.74 4.08
C PHE A 28 7.56 4.74 2.98
N ASP A 29 8.00 3.55 2.59
CA ASP A 29 8.85 3.37 1.42
C ASP A 29 7.99 3.46 0.17
N TYR A 30 8.39 4.33 -0.75
CA TYR A 30 7.79 4.50 -2.06
C TYR A 30 8.59 3.69 -3.08
N ILE A 31 7.91 2.79 -3.79
CA ILE A 31 8.48 2.06 -4.92
C ILE A 31 7.58 2.31 -6.12
N ARG A 32 8.17 2.87 -7.18
CA ARG A 32 7.49 2.92 -8.47
C ARG A 32 7.75 1.60 -9.18
N TYR A 33 6.70 0.80 -9.35
CA TYR A 33 6.82 -0.42 -10.14
C TYR A 33 6.94 -0.06 -11.62
N ALA A 34 8.00 -0.51 -12.29
CA ALA A 34 8.31 -0.04 -13.65
C ALA A 34 7.41 -0.69 -14.71
N GLU A 35 6.94 -1.92 -14.46
CA GLU A 35 6.15 -2.71 -15.41
C GLU A 35 4.65 -2.33 -15.40
N HIS A 36 4.15 -1.84 -14.26
CA HIS A 36 2.83 -1.25 -14.14
C HIS A 36 2.98 0.17 -13.61
N PRO A 37 2.62 1.23 -14.35
CA PRO A 37 2.80 2.63 -13.93
C PRO A 37 1.80 3.00 -12.83
N THR A 38 1.92 2.33 -11.69
CA THR A 38 1.14 2.50 -10.48
C THR A 38 2.11 2.82 -9.36
N ASP A 39 1.78 3.85 -8.60
CA ASP A 39 2.51 4.21 -7.40
C ASP A 39 2.16 3.25 -6.27
N ILE A 40 3.18 2.64 -5.67
CA ILE A 40 3.04 1.68 -4.58
C ILE A 40 3.68 2.25 -3.32
N TYR A 41 2.89 2.25 -2.25
CA TYR A 41 3.28 2.73 -0.93
C TYR A 41 3.34 1.56 0.05
N THR A 42 4.41 1.49 0.83
CA THR A 42 4.52 0.53 1.93
C THR A 42 4.32 1.22 3.26
N LEU A 43 3.27 0.90 4.00
CA LEU A 43 2.98 1.47 5.32
C LEU A 43 3.36 0.50 6.44
N PHE A 44 4.15 0.97 7.39
CA PHE A 44 4.54 0.20 8.59
C PHE A 44 3.79 0.70 9.82
N ILE A 45 3.04 -0.19 10.49
CA ILE A 45 2.31 0.14 11.72
C ILE A 45 2.80 -0.75 12.86
N SER A 46 3.29 -0.13 13.94
CA SER A 46 3.65 -0.83 15.17
C SER A 46 2.43 -0.94 16.10
N LYS A 47 2.02 -2.17 16.42
CA LYS A 47 0.98 -2.47 17.41
C LYS A 47 1.57 -3.29 18.55
N GLY A 48 2.00 -2.62 19.62
CA GLY A 48 2.68 -3.25 20.74
C GLY A 48 4.02 -3.87 20.30
N LEU A 49 4.14 -5.19 20.44
CA LEU A 49 5.34 -5.96 20.05
C LEU A 49 5.33 -6.44 18.59
N ARG A 50 4.26 -6.15 17.84
CA ARG A 50 4.11 -6.58 16.44
C ARG A 50 4.25 -5.38 15.50
N GLN A 51 4.90 -5.62 14.36
CA GLN A 51 4.95 -4.70 13.24
C GLN A 51 4.12 -5.29 12.11
N GLU A 52 3.07 -4.58 11.71
CA GLU A 52 2.26 -4.90 10.54
C GLU A 52 2.77 -4.07 9.35
N THR A 53 2.88 -4.70 8.19
CA THR A 53 3.32 -4.04 6.96
C THR A 53 2.22 -4.15 5.92
N PHE A 54 1.83 -3.01 5.35
CA PHE A 54 0.77 -2.89 4.37
C PHE A 54 1.32 -2.38 3.04
N ILE A 55 0.77 -2.90 1.94
CA ILE A 55 1.02 -2.44 0.57
C ILE A 55 -0.23 -1.73 0.08
N ILE A 56 -0.06 -0.51 -0.42
CA ILE A 56 -1.15 0.39 -0.80
C ILE A 56 -0.88 0.91 -2.21
N PHE A 57 -1.84 0.76 -3.11
CA PHE A 57 -1.72 1.23 -4.48
C PHE A 57 -3.08 1.52 -5.11
N VAL A 58 -3.10 2.32 -6.18
CA VAL A 58 -4.31 2.58 -6.97
C VAL A 58 -4.16 1.96 -8.36
N LEU A 59 -5.16 1.18 -8.75
CA LEU A 59 -5.27 0.60 -10.09
C LEU A 59 -6.71 0.77 -10.59
N ASP A 60 -6.88 1.31 -11.79
CA ASP A 60 -8.19 1.51 -12.43
C ASP A 60 -9.23 2.21 -11.53
N ALA A 61 -8.81 3.30 -10.88
CA ALA A 61 -9.61 4.07 -9.92
C ALA A 61 -10.04 3.30 -8.65
N ASP A 62 -9.45 2.15 -8.38
CA ASP A 62 -9.62 1.43 -7.12
C ASP A 62 -8.34 1.50 -6.28
N LEU A 63 -8.45 1.95 -5.03
CA LEU A 63 -7.42 1.81 -4.01
C LEU A 63 -7.46 0.39 -3.42
N TYR A 64 -6.31 -0.25 -3.41
CA TYR A 64 -6.08 -1.55 -2.79
C TYR A 64 -5.18 -1.41 -1.57
N ILE A 65 -5.51 -2.14 -0.51
CA ILE A 65 -4.70 -2.23 0.71
C ILE A 65 -4.53 -3.70 1.06
N TYR A 66 -3.30 -4.18 1.02
CA TYR A 66 -2.94 -5.54 1.40
C TYR A 66 -2.11 -5.55 2.68
N GLU A 67 -2.39 -6.46 3.60
CA GLU A 67 -1.48 -6.80 4.68
C GLU A 67 -0.53 -7.91 4.19
N THR A 68 0.77 -7.69 4.33
CA THR A 68 1.80 -8.66 3.89
C THR A 68 1.77 -9.94 4.72
N GLY A 69 1.38 -9.87 6.00
CA GLY A 69 1.47 -10.97 6.96
C GLY A 69 2.92 -11.33 7.32
N GLY A 70 3.84 -10.35 7.31
CA GLY A 70 5.26 -10.54 7.61
C GLY A 70 6.11 -11.07 6.44
N ARG A 71 5.51 -11.22 5.25
CA ARG A 71 6.23 -11.52 4.01
C ARG A 71 7.06 -10.32 3.56
N LYS A 72 8.14 -10.58 2.80
CA LYS A 72 8.91 -9.52 2.15
C LYS A 72 8.03 -8.78 1.14
N VAL A 73 8.20 -7.46 1.06
CA VAL A 73 7.44 -6.60 0.15
C VAL A 73 7.61 -7.07 -1.31
N ASP A 74 8.84 -7.32 -1.75
CA ASP A 74 9.13 -7.77 -3.12
C ASP A 74 8.38 -9.06 -3.51
N ASP A 75 8.33 -10.05 -2.62
CA ASP A 75 7.61 -11.30 -2.86
C ASP A 75 6.10 -11.05 -3.00
N VAL A 76 5.56 -10.11 -2.23
CA VAL A 76 4.14 -9.74 -2.29
C VAL A 76 3.83 -8.95 -3.56
N LEU A 77 4.71 -8.05 -3.98
CA LEU A 77 4.54 -7.31 -5.22
C LEU A 77 4.55 -8.25 -6.43
N ASN A 78 5.49 -9.20 -6.47
CA ASN A 78 5.52 -10.20 -7.52
C ASN A 78 4.22 -11.02 -7.56
N ASP A 79 3.68 -11.46 -6.42
CA ASP A 79 2.40 -12.19 -6.40
C ASP A 79 1.19 -11.34 -6.87
N LEU A 80 1.20 -10.03 -6.62
CA LEU A 80 0.10 -9.14 -6.97
C LEU A 80 0.09 -8.72 -8.44
N PHE A 81 1.26 -8.70 -9.08
CA PHE A 81 1.45 -8.18 -10.44
C PHE A 81 1.98 -9.25 -11.44
N ALA A 82 2.10 -10.51 -11.04
CA ALA A 82 2.46 -11.64 -11.92
C ALA A 82 1.35 -12.08 -12.88
#